data_AF-A0A3C1E1F6-F1
#
_entry.id   AF-A0A3C1E1F6-F1
#
_cell.length_a   1.000
_cell.length_b   1.000
_cell.length_c   1.000
_cell.angle_alpha   90.00
_cell.angle_beta   90.00
_cell.angle_gamma   90.00
#
_symmetry.space_group_name_H-M   'P 1'
#
loop_
_entity.id
_entity.type
_entity.pdbx_description
1 polymer ?
#
loop_
_entity_poly.entity_id
_entity_poly.type
_entity_poly.pdbx_seq_one_letter_code
_entity_poly.pdbx_strand_id
1 'polypeptide(L)' 'MLLSDRDIKLELDSGRIGLDPYEPAMIQPSSIDVRLD' A
#
# COMPACT_ATOMS: atom_id res chain seq x y z
N MET A 1 5.74 12.74 7.21
CA MET A 1 4.45 12.23 7.72
C MET A 1 4.31 10.80 7.23
N LEU A 2 3.93 9.86 8.09
CA LEU A 2 3.66 8.46 7.70
C LEU A 2 2.21 8.35 7.25
N LEU A 3 1.97 7.64 6.14
CA LEU A 3 0.63 7.36 5.65
C LEU A 3 0.01 6.23 6.49
N SER A 4 -1.25 6.38 6.87
CA SER A 4 -2.02 5.29 7.47
C SER A 4 -2.43 4.27 6.41
N ASP A 5 -2.90 3.10 6.84
CA ASP A 5 -3.46 2.08 5.95
C ASP A 5 -4.61 2.62 5.07
N ARG A 6 -5.43 3.51 5.63
CA ARG A 6 -6.52 4.19 4.91
C ARG A 6 -5.96 5.11 3.82
N ASP A 7 -4.95 5.90 4.15
CA ASP A 7 -4.35 6.82 3.20
C ASP A 7 -3.64 6.03 2.09
N ILE A 8 -2.89 4.99 2.45
CA ILE A 8 -2.28 4.05 1.51
C ILE A 8 -3.31 3.52 0.49
N LYS A 9 -4.48 3.08 0.96
CA LYS A 9 -5.57 2.60 0.08
C LYS A 9 -6.08 3.70 -0.85
N LEU A 10 -6.28 4.92 -0.35
CA LEU A 10 -6.71 6.05 -1.18
C LEU A 10 -5.67 6.42 -2.23
N GLU A 11 -4.39 6.37 -1.89
CA GLU A 11 -3.29 6.66 -2.81
C GLU A 11 -3.18 5.59 -3.91
N LEU A 12 -3.36 4.30 -3.56
CA LEU A 12 -3.46 3.18 -4.50
C LEU A 12 -4.66 3.34 -5.43
N ASP A 13 -5.85 3.61 -4.88
CA ASP A 13 -7.09 3.81 -5.65
C ASP A 13 -6.99 5.02 -6.60
N SER A 14 -6.29 6.07 -6.18
CA SER A 14 -6.04 7.25 -7.01
C SER A 14 -4.98 7.05 -8.09
N GLY A 15 -4.28 5.91 -8.08
CA GLY A 15 -3.18 5.60 -8.99
C GLY A 15 -1.89 6.39 -8.74
N ARG A 16 -1.79 7.13 -7.62
CA ARG A 16 -0.55 7.83 -7.24
C ARG A 16 0.52 6.85 -6.75
N ILE A 17 0.09 5.76 -6.13
CA ILE A 17 0.93 4.61 -5.79
C ILE A 17 0.52 3.45 -6.69
N GLY A 18 1.49 2.84 -7.37
CA GLY A 18 1.28 1.64 -8.17
C GLY A 18 1.96 0.44 -7.51
N LEU A 19 1.21 -0.65 -7.34
CA LEU A 19 1.74 -1.95 -6.92
C LEU A 19 1.28 -3.01 -7.90
N ASP A 20 2.24 -3.77 -8.42
CA ASP A 20 1.99 -4.90 -9.30
C ASP A 20 3.00 -6.02 -8.99
N PRO A 21 2.59 -7.14 -8.38
CA PRO A 21 1.21 -7.46 -7.97
C PRO A 21 0.77 -6.73 -6.69
N TYR A 22 -0.51 -6.35 -6.62
CA TYR A 22 -1.12 -5.80 -5.42
C TYR A 22 -1.85 -6.87 -4.60
N GLU A 23 -1.42 -7.08 -3.35
CA GLU A 23 -2.05 -7.99 -2.40
C GLU A 23 -2.54 -7.21 -1.17
N PRO A 24 -3.86 -6.94 -1.03
CA PRO A 24 -4.41 -6.15 0.09
C PRO A 24 -4.10 -6.71 1.48
N ALA A 25 -3.82 -8.00 1.58
CA ALA A 25 -3.45 -8.66 2.84
C ALA A 25 -2.07 -8.24 3.38
N MET A 26 -1.23 -7.60 2.55
CA MET A 26 0.08 -7.08 2.96
C MET A 26 0.02 -5.65 3.54
N ILE A 27 -1.16 -5.02 3.56
CA ILE A 27 -1.32 -3.68 4.13
C ILE A 27 -1.33 -3.79 5.66
N GLN A 28 -0.42 -3.05 6.29
CA GLN A 28 -0.30 -2.87 7.73
C GLN A 28 -0.81 -1.46 8.13
N PRO A 29 -0.99 -1.17 9.44
CA PRO A 29 -1.58 0.10 9.90
C PRO A 29 -0.93 1.38 9.35
N SER A 30 0.34 1.33 8.97
CA SER A 30 1.06 2.44 8.37
C SER A 30 2.22 1.99 7.46
N SER A 31 2.09 0.83 6.80
CA SER A 31 3.09 0.31 5.85
C SER A 31 2.49 -0.74 4.92
N ILE A 32 3.27 -1.20 3.95
CA ILE A 32 2.95 -2.34 3.08
C ILE A 32 4.16 -3.26 3.09
N ASP A 33 3.94 -4.54 3.37
CA ASP A 33 5.01 -5.55 3.29
C ASP A 33 5.40 -5.78 1.82
N VAL A 34 6.69 -6.04 1.55
CA VAL A 34 7.21 -6.33 0.21
C VAL A 34 7.92 -7.67 0.19
N ARG A 35 7.89 -8.35 -0.96
CA ARG A 35 8.61 -9.62 -1.17
C ARG A 35 9.91 -9.35 -1.92
N LEU A 36 10.93 -10.14 -1.60
CA LEU A 36 12.16 -10.20 -2.38
C LEU A 36 11.98 -11.25 -3.47
N ASP A 37 12.51 -10.98 -4.67
CA ASP A 37 12.68 -11.98 -5.73
C ASP A 37 13.98 -12.77 -5.52
#